data_AF-A0A1D6K3V5-F1
#
_entry.id   AF-A0A1D6K3V5-F1
#
_cell.length_a   1.000
_cell.length_b   1.000
_cell.length_c   1.000
_cell.angle_alpha   90.00
_cell.angle_beta   90.00
_cell.angle_gamma   90.00
#
_symmetry.space_group_name_H-M   'P 1'
#
loop_
_entity.id
_entity.type
_entity.pdbx_description
1 polymer ?
#
loop_
_entity_poly.entity_id
_entity_poly.type
_entity_poly.pdbx_seq_one_letter_code
_entity_poly.pdbx_strand_id
1 'polypeptide(L)'
;MEAMDFTVASADTGCQEPPNTLVDWALEILSTADPDEKARLGDLAASRWLRGDIPLPYDPSRPARPPPDRPARSAEVRLLPPSRMPKLGKGGSAQSRLAMLHSLAHTESWAVDLSWDIVARFGAAMRMPRDFFDDFARVAQDEGRHYTVLSARLRELGSHYGALPAHDGLWDSAMRTSHSLLARLAVEHCVHEIVHVSTMKISLKTGHRDFISKLIKK
;
A
#
# COMPACT_ATOMS: atom_id res chain seq x y z
N MET A 1 38.07 9.42 45.61
CA MET A 1 38.53 8.19 44.91
C MET A 1 37.30 7.31 44.78
N GLU A 2 36.48 7.59 43.78
CA GLU A 2 35.23 6.86 43.51
C GLU A 2 35.17 6.73 41.98
N ALA A 3 35.44 5.51 41.51
CA ALA A 3 35.37 5.17 40.10
C ALA A 3 33.90 4.89 39.76
N MET A 4 33.32 5.71 38.88
CA MET A 4 32.03 5.43 38.27
C MET A 4 32.21 4.35 37.21
N ASP A 5 31.61 3.20 37.48
CA ASP A 5 31.57 2.04 36.59
C ASP A 5 30.57 2.30 35.46
N PHE A 6 31.04 2.30 34.21
CA PHE A 6 30.23 2.51 33.02
C PHE A 6 29.81 1.14 32.47
N THR A 7 28.62 0.68 32.85
CA THR A 7 28.01 -0.49 32.23
C THR A 7 27.37 -0.11 30.89
N VAL A 8 27.95 -0.60 29.80
CA VAL A 8 27.36 -0.56 28.45
C VAL A 8 26.11 -1.45 28.42
N ALA A 9 24.95 -0.85 28.16
CA ALA A 9 23.73 -1.58 27.84
C ALA A 9 23.79 -2.05 26.37
N SER A 10 23.82 -3.37 26.16
CA SER A 10 23.64 -4.00 24.85
C SER A 10 22.23 -3.69 24.31
N ALA A 11 22.16 -3.25 23.06
CA ALA A 11 20.91 -3.09 22.33
C ALA A 11 20.27 -4.48 22.08
N ASP A 12 19.12 -4.71 22.70
CA ASP A 12 18.25 -5.84 22.46
C ASP A 12 17.54 -5.64 21.12
N THR A 13 18.10 -6.19 20.05
CA THR A 13 17.37 -6.35 18.78
C THR A 13 16.43 -7.53 18.95
N GLY A 14 15.33 -7.31 19.68
CA GLY A 14 14.33 -8.34 19.94
C GLY A 14 13.81 -8.94 18.65
N CYS A 15 14.03 -10.25 18.45
CA CYS A 15 13.31 -11.05 17.47
C CYS A 15 11.82 -11.00 17.81
N GLN A 16 11.08 -10.06 17.25
CA GLN A 16 9.63 -10.05 17.38
C GLN A 16 9.10 -11.32 16.69
N GLU A 17 8.32 -12.12 17.41
CA GLU A 17 7.62 -13.27 16.81
C GLU A 17 6.75 -12.79 15.65
N PRO A 18 6.71 -13.54 14.53
CA PRO A 18 5.91 -13.14 13.39
C PRO A 18 4.43 -13.01 13.80
N PRO A 19 3.66 -12.09 13.18
CA PRO A 19 2.25 -11.93 13.48
C PRO A 19 1.46 -13.24 13.34
N ASN A 20 0.59 -13.52 14.31
CA ASN A 20 -0.10 -14.80 14.45
C ASN A 20 -1.35 -14.93 13.56
N THR A 21 -1.95 -13.80 13.18
CA THR A 21 -3.19 -13.75 12.39
C THR A 21 -3.07 -12.79 11.22
N LEU A 22 -3.92 -12.94 10.20
CA LEU A 22 -3.88 -12.04 9.04
C LEU A 22 -4.15 -10.57 9.42
N VAL A 23 -5.02 -10.33 10.40
CA VAL A 23 -5.24 -8.98 10.95
C VAL A 23 -4.00 -8.44 11.64
N ASP A 24 -3.23 -9.27 12.36
CA ASP A 24 -1.97 -8.83 12.96
C ASP A 24 -0.94 -8.43 11.90
N TRP A 25 -0.86 -9.20 10.80
CA TRP A 25 -0.06 -8.83 9.62
C TRP A 25 -0.54 -7.51 9.01
N ALA A 26 -1.84 -7.34 8.81
CA ALA A 26 -2.41 -6.11 8.24
C ALA A 26 -2.04 -4.87 9.08
N LEU A 27 -2.10 -4.99 10.42
CA LEU A 27 -1.72 -3.92 11.34
C LEU A 27 -0.23 -3.58 11.27
N GLU A 28 0.63 -4.60 11.14
CA GLU A 28 2.07 -4.40 10.94
C GLU A 28 2.34 -3.68 9.62
N ILE A 29 1.75 -4.15 8.52
CA ILE A 29 1.90 -3.57 7.17
C ILE A 29 1.45 -2.10 7.16
N LEU A 30 0.30 -1.79 7.76
CA LEU A 30 -0.19 -0.41 7.87
C LEU A 30 0.73 0.48 8.72
N SER A 31 1.53 -0.11 9.61
CA SER A 31 2.49 0.60 10.45
C SER A 31 3.89 0.71 9.80
N THR A 32 4.16 -0.02 8.72
CA THR A 32 5.40 0.07 7.94
C THR A 32 5.43 1.36 7.11
N ALA A 33 6.42 2.23 7.36
CA ALA A 33 6.52 3.52 6.66
C ALA A 33 7.12 3.40 5.25
N ASP A 34 8.08 2.50 5.05
CA ASP A 34 8.74 2.30 3.76
C ASP A 34 7.79 1.57 2.79
N PRO A 35 7.49 2.15 1.63
CA PRO A 35 6.49 1.60 0.72
C PRO A 35 6.95 0.33 -0.01
N ASP A 36 8.26 0.15 -0.22
CA ASP A 36 8.81 -1.09 -0.79
C ASP A 36 8.72 -2.23 0.22
N GLU A 37 9.11 -1.99 1.46
CA GLU A 37 8.98 -2.95 2.55
C GLU A 37 7.52 -3.27 2.83
N LYS A 38 6.64 -2.27 2.78
CA LYS A 38 5.18 -2.47 2.91
C LYS A 38 4.65 -3.40 1.83
N ALA A 39 5.02 -3.17 0.57
CA ALA A 39 4.62 -4.04 -0.54
C ALA A 39 5.18 -5.46 -0.38
N ARG A 40 6.43 -5.60 0.06
CA ARG A 40 7.08 -6.89 0.35
C ARG A 40 6.39 -7.65 1.47
N LEU A 41 6.09 -6.99 2.60
CA LEU A 41 5.36 -7.58 3.73
C LEU A 41 3.94 -7.95 3.33
N GLY A 42 3.27 -7.13 2.53
CA GLY A 42 1.95 -7.42 1.96
C GLY A 42 1.95 -8.70 1.12
N ASP A 43 2.89 -8.82 0.17
CA ASP A 43 3.04 -10.03 -0.64
C ASP A 43 3.34 -11.28 0.22
N LEU A 44 4.22 -11.14 1.21
CA LEU A 44 4.56 -12.22 2.14
C LEU A 44 3.33 -12.66 2.94
N ALA A 45 2.59 -11.73 3.53
CA ALA A 45 1.39 -12.00 4.31
C ALA A 45 0.31 -12.67 3.46
N ALA A 46 0.02 -12.11 2.28
CA ALA A 46 -0.96 -12.66 1.35
C ALA A 46 -0.57 -14.07 0.88
N SER A 47 0.69 -14.28 0.51
CA SER A 47 1.19 -15.59 0.08
C SER A 47 1.07 -16.64 1.20
N ARG A 48 1.47 -16.29 2.43
CA ARG A 48 1.34 -17.19 3.59
C ARG A 48 -0.11 -17.51 3.91
N TRP A 49 -0.99 -16.51 3.88
CA TRP A 49 -2.42 -16.68 4.11
C TRP A 49 -3.07 -17.59 3.07
N LEU A 50 -2.83 -17.33 1.79
CA LEU A 50 -3.42 -18.07 0.68
C LEU A 50 -2.91 -19.52 0.59
N ARG A 51 -1.71 -19.81 1.12
CA ARG A 51 -1.18 -21.18 1.29
C ARG A 51 -1.69 -21.88 2.55
N GLY A 52 -2.31 -21.15 3.47
CA GLY A 52 -2.78 -21.68 4.76
C GLY A 52 -1.73 -21.71 5.87
N ASP A 53 -0.58 -21.05 5.69
CA ASP A 53 0.48 -20.95 6.72
C ASP A 53 0.08 -20.03 7.88
N ILE A 54 -0.89 -19.14 7.66
CA ILE A 54 -1.52 -18.30 8.69
C ILE A 54 -2.87 -18.95 9.02
N PRO A 55 -3.04 -19.55 10.21
CA PRO A 55 -4.16 -20.44 10.50
C PRO A 55 -5.49 -19.71 10.73
N LEU A 56 -5.43 -18.45 11.16
CA LEU A 56 -6.61 -17.68 11.57
C LEU A 56 -6.58 -16.28 10.95
N PRO A 57 -7.73 -15.75 10.48
CA PRO A 57 -7.81 -14.38 10.01
C PRO A 57 -7.64 -13.38 11.16
N TYR A 58 -8.17 -13.72 12.35
CA TYR A 58 -8.07 -12.95 13.60
C TYR A 58 -8.26 -13.91 14.79
N ASP A 59 -7.83 -13.50 15.98
CA ASP A 59 -8.04 -14.24 17.23
C ASP A 59 -9.43 -13.91 17.81
N PRO A 60 -10.41 -14.84 17.80
CA PRO A 60 -11.75 -14.57 18.29
C PRO A 60 -11.82 -14.40 19.82
N SER A 61 -10.76 -14.76 20.56
CA SER A 61 -10.69 -14.59 22.01
C SER A 61 -10.21 -13.19 22.44
N ARG A 62 -9.70 -12.39 21.51
CA ARG A 62 -9.20 -11.03 21.76
C ARG A 62 -10.15 -9.97 21.21
N PRO A 63 -10.28 -8.81 21.87
CA PRO A 63 -10.99 -7.68 21.29
C PRO A 63 -10.31 -7.24 19.98
N ALA A 64 -11.11 -6.86 18.99
CA ALA A 64 -10.60 -6.34 17.72
C ALA A 64 -9.74 -5.09 17.98
N ARG A 65 -8.52 -5.07 17.44
CA ARG A 65 -7.61 -3.92 17.52
C ARG A 65 -7.86 -3.01 16.31
N PRO A 66 -8.24 -1.74 16.50
CA PRO A 66 -8.45 -0.85 15.36
C PRO A 66 -7.12 -0.56 14.66
N PRO A 67 -7.10 -0.49 13.32
CA PRO A 67 -5.94 0.02 12.59
C PRO A 67 -5.70 1.51 12.89
N PRO A 68 -4.50 2.04 12.60
CA PRO A 68 -4.25 3.46 12.71
C PRO A 68 -5.20 4.25 11.79
N ASP A 69 -5.47 5.51 12.14
CA ASP A 69 -6.30 6.40 11.30
C ASP A 69 -5.66 6.61 9.92
N ARG A 70 -4.33 6.64 9.85
CA ARG A 70 -3.60 6.71 8.59
C ARG A 70 -2.47 5.68 8.58
N PRO A 71 -2.21 5.04 7.43
CA PRO A 71 -1.06 4.18 7.28
C PRO A 71 0.22 5.01 7.43
N ALA A 72 1.26 4.38 7.96
CA ALA A 72 2.58 4.97 8.01
C ALA A 72 3.08 5.25 6.59
N ARG A 73 3.80 6.37 6.45
CA ARG A 73 4.43 6.82 5.20
C ARG A 73 5.84 7.28 5.51
N SER A 74 6.77 7.00 4.61
CA SER A 74 8.11 7.58 4.64
C SER A 74 8.04 9.11 4.63
N ALA A 75 8.97 9.77 5.32
CA ALA A 75 9.07 11.22 5.40
C ALA A 75 9.28 11.89 4.02
N GLU A 76 9.76 11.13 3.03
CA GLU A 76 9.96 11.60 1.65
C GLU A 76 8.63 11.82 0.90
N VAL A 77 7.54 11.17 1.31
CA VAL A 77 6.24 11.29 0.64
C VAL A 77 5.59 12.63 0.98
N ARG A 78 5.82 13.62 0.13
CA ARG A 78 5.22 14.95 0.30
C ARG A 78 3.77 14.98 -0.20
N LEU A 79 2.84 15.16 0.73
CA LEU A 79 1.42 15.32 0.42
C LEU A 79 1.05 16.80 0.28
N LEU A 80 0.37 17.15 -0.82
CA LEU A 80 -0.19 18.47 -1.08
C LEU A 80 -1.71 18.39 -1.21
N PRO A 81 -2.45 19.46 -0.86
CA PRO A 81 -3.86 19.57 -1.22
C PRO A 81 -4.06 19.45 -2.73
N PRO A 82 -5.16 18.85 -3.22
CA PRO A 82 -5.44 18.72 -4.65
C PRO A 82 -5.36 20.06 -5.42
N SER A 83 -5.73 21.17 -4.79
CA SER A 83 -5.67 22.52 -5.37
C SER A 83 -4.24 23.04 -5.62
N ARG A 84 -3.22 22.46 -4.97
CA ARG A 84 -1.81 22.81 -5.13
C ARG A 84 -1.04 21.78 -5.96
N MET A 85 -1.71 20.76 -6.47
CA MET A 85 -1.06 19.73 -7.28
C MET A 85 -0.65 20.30 -8.65
N PRO A 86 0.60 20.06 -9.09
CA PRO A 86 0.99 20.36 -10.46
C PRO A 86 0.07 19.62 -11.43
N LYS A 87 -0.34 20.29 -12.52
CA LYS A 87 -1.13 19.64 -13.56
C LYS A 87 -0.30 18.53 -14.20
N LEU A 88 -0.82 17.31 -14.22
CA LEU A 88 -0.22 16.21 -14.97
C LEU A 88 -0.22 16.58 -16.46
N GLY A 89 0.96 16.57 -17.08
CA GLY A 89 1.10 16.80 -18.52
C GLY A 89 0.51 15.65 -19.35
N LYS A 90 0.46 15.81 -20.68
CA LYS A 90 -0.12 14.80 -21.60
C LYS A 90 0.83 13.64 -21.96
N GLY A 91 1.94 13.45 -21.24
CA GLY A 91 2.92 12.39 -21.52
C GLY A 91 3.92 12.63 -22.65
N GLY A 92 3.90 13.81 -23.28
CA GLY A 92 4.81 14.15 -24.38
C GLY A 92 6.27 14.27 -23.94
N SER A 93 6.53 14.88 -22.78
CA SER A 93 7.88 15.08 -22.24
C SER A 93 8.27 13.98 -21.26
N ALA A 94 9.58 13.75 -21.09
CA ALA A 94 10.11 12.82 -20.08
C ALA A 94 9.60 13.17 -18.68
N GLN A 95 9.60 14.46 -18.31
CA GLN A 95 9.07 14.94 -17.04
C GLN A 95 7.58 14.61 -16.86
N SER A 96 6.75 14.80 -17.91
CA SER A 96 5.33 14.46 -17.81
C SER A 96 5.08 12.95 -17.68
N ARG A 97 5.93 12.11 -18.30
CA ARG A 97 5.86 10.65 -18.12
C ARG A 97 6.28 10.22 -16.73
N LEU A 98 7.35 10.80 -16.18
CA LEU A 98 7.78 10.59 -14.80
C LEU A 98 6.69 10.97 -13.80
N ALA A 99 6.03 12.12 -13.99
CA ALA A 99 4.94 12.56 -13.14
C ALA A 99 3.74 11.60 -13.17
N MET A 100 3.38 11.08 -14.35
CA MET A 100 2.31 10.08 -14.46
C MET A 100 2.70 8.75 -13.82
N LEU A 101 3.93 8.25 -14.04
CA LEU A 101 4.42 7.04 -13.39
C LEU A 101 4.43 7.16 -11.86
N HIS A 102 4.90 8.31 -11.34
CA HIS A 102 4.90 8.59 -9.91
C HIS A 102 3.48 8.65 -9.35
N SER A 103 2.55 9.32 -10.05
CA SER A 103 1.14 9.35 -9.66
C SER A 103 0.52 7.95 -9.64
N LEU A 104 0.82 7.10 -10.63
CA LEU A 104 0.34 5.72 -10.65
C LEU A 104 0.92 4.93 -9.48
N ALA A 105 2.25 5.01 -9.24
CA ALA A 105 2.88 4.34 -8.11
C ALA A 105 2.26 4.79 -6.77
N HIS A 106 1.91 6.07 -6.65
CA HIS A 106 1.19 6.57 -5.48
C HIS A 106 -0.18 5.91 -5.34
N THR A 107 -0.98 5.86 -6.40
CA THR A 107 -2.28 5.19 -6.36
C THR A 107 -2.18 3.71 -6.03
N GLU A 108 -1.19 2.97 -6.56
CA GLU A 108 -1.01 1.54 -6.23
C GLU A 108 -0.59 1.34 -4.77
N SER A 109 0.37 2.14 -4.29
CA SER A 109 0.81 2.09 -2.88
C SER A 109 -0.35 2.32 -1.91
N TRP A 110 -1.30 3.10 -2.35
CA TRP A 110 -2.51 3.44 -1.65
C TRP A 110 -3.59 2.37 -1.68
N ALA A 111 -3.75 1.70 -2.82
CA ALA A 111 -4.64 0.56 -2.94
C ALA A 111 -4.20 -0.57 -2.00
N VAL A 112 -2.88 -0.82 -1.90
CA VAL A 112 -2.31 -1.74 -0.90
C VAL A 112 -2.76 -1.37 0.52
N ASP A 113 -2.58 -0.10 0.92
CA ASP A 113 -3.00 0.37 2.25
C ASP A 113 -4.52 0.22 2.46
N LEU A 114 -5.31 0.50 1.43
CA LEU A 114 -6.77 0.45 1.52
C LEU A 114 -7.27 -0.98 1.71
N SER A 115 -6.73 -1.94 0.97
CA SER A 115 -7.07 -3.36 1.12
C SER A 115 -6.70 -3.90 2.51
N TRP A 116 -5.51 -3.57 3.03
CA TRP A 116 -5.12 -3.98 4.39
C TRP A 116 -5.90 -3.26 5.49
N ASP A 117 -6.28 -1.99 5.29
CA ASP A 117 -7.18 -1.28 6.19
C ASP A 117 -8.55 -1.95 6.23
N ILE A 118 -9.08 -2.41 5.09
CA ILE A 118 -10.36 -3.14 5.06
C ILE A 118 -10.28 -4.44 5.86
N VAL A 119 -9.20 -5.22 5.69
CA VAL A 119 -8.93 -6.45 6.45
C VAL A 119 -8.90 -6.16 7.95
N ALA A 120 -8.10 -5.18 8.38
CA ALA A 120 -7.91 -4.86 9.79
C ALA A 120 -9.14 -4.22 10.43
N ARG A 121 -9.81 -3.31 9.73
CA ARG A 121 -10.90 -2.48 10.26
C ARG A 121 -12.23 -3.23 10.36
N PHE A 122 -12.57 -4.04 9.36
CA PHE A 122 -13.89 -4.68 9.27
C PHE A 122 -13.86 -6.18 9.54
N GLY A 123 -12.75 -6.86 9.23
CA GLY A 123 -12.68 -8.33 9.27
C GLY A 123 -13.13 -8.93 10.59
N ALA A 124 -12.43 -8.60 11.68
CA ALA A 124 -12.77 -9.10 13.02
C ALA A 124 -14.05 -8.44 13.57
N ALA A 125 -14.19 -7.12 13.41
CA ALA A 125 -15.29 -6.34 13.98
C ALA A 125 -16.67 -6.77 13.46
N MET A 126 -16.76 -7.16 12.18
CA MET A 126 -18.00 -7.63 11.55
C MET A 126 -18.08 -9.15 11.41
N ARG A 127 -17.09 -9.88 11.97
CA ARG A 127 -16.99 -11.36 11.90
C ARG A 127 -17.09 -11.88 10.46
N MET A 128 -16.33 -11.27 9.56
CA MET A 128 -16.36 -11.61 8.14
C MET A 128 -15.93 -13.07 7.89
N PRO A 129 -16.46 -13.72 6.85
CA PRO A 129 -16.06 -15.08 6.47
C PRO A 129 -14.65 -15.12 5.89
N ARG A 130 -14.06 -16.31 5.78
CA ARG A 130 -12.70 -16.51 5.24
C ARG A 130 -12.53 -15.92 3.83
N ASP A 131 -13.54 -16.06 2.97
CA ASP A 131 -13.50 -15.57 1.58
C ASP A 131 -13.26 -14.06 1.48
N PHE A 132 -13.79 -13.28 2.42
CA PHE A 132 -13.52 -11.84 2.50
C PHE A 132 -12.02 -11.56 2.66
N PHE A 133 -11.33 -12.33 3.50
CA PHE A 133 -9.91 -12.19 3.72
C PHE A 133 -9.09 -12.68 2.52
N ASP A 134 -9.51 -13.78 1.88
CA ASP A 134 -8.88 -14.30 0.67
C ASP A 134 -8.94 -13.25 -0.46
N ASP A 135 -10.08 -12.61 -0.66
CA ASP A 135 -10.28 -11.60 -1.71
C ASP A 135 -9.37 -10.39 -1.47
N PHE A 136 -9.39 -9.80 -0.27
CA PHE A 136 -8.56 -8.63 0.02
C PHE A 136 -7.07 -8.93 0.07
N ALA A 137 -6.67 -10.14 0.49
CA ALA A 137 -5.27 -10.57 0.42
C ALA A 137 -4.78 -10.63 -1.04
N ARG A 138 -5.61 -11.13 -1.97
CA ARG A 138 -5.29 -11.16 -3.41
C ARG A 138 -5.19 -9.76 -4.01
N VAL A 139 -6.17 -8.89 -3.70
CA VAL A 139 -6.15 -7.49 -4.16
C VAL A 139 -4.87 -6.81 -3.66
N ALA A 140 -4.59 -6.88 -2.36
CA ALA A 140 -3.40 -6.26 -1.79
C ALA A 140 -2.09 -6.77 -2.44
N GLN A 141 -2.03 -8.07 -2.74
CA GLN A 141 -0.89 -8.66 -3.44
C GLN A 141 -0.74 -8.13 -4.88
N ASP A 142 -1.84 -8.03 -5.63
CA ASP A 142 -1.82 -7.50 -7.00
C ASP A 142 -1.39 -6.04 -7.05
N GLU A 143 -1.94 -5.20 -6.18
CA GLU A 143 -1.59 -3.77 -6.14
C GLU A 143 -0.16 -3.56 -5.62
N GLY A 144 0.31 -4.40 -4.69
CA GLY A 144 1.71 -4.42 -4.25
C GLY A 144 2.68 -4.76 -5.39
N ARG A 145 2.30 -5.73 -6.24
CA ARG A 145 3.06 -6.08 -7.45
C ARG A 145 3.06 -4.93 -8.46
N HIS A 146 1.92 -4.27 -8.69
CA HIS A 146 1.83 -3.10 -9.57
C HIS A 146 2.70 -1.95 -9.08
N TYR A 147 2.62 -1.62 -7.78
CA TYR A 147 3.49 -0.64 -7.14
C TYR A 147 4.97 -0.97 -7.37
N THR A 148 5.38 -2.22 -7.10
CA THR A 148 6.77 -2.66 -7.23
C THR A 148 7.32 -2.44 -8.65
N VAL A 149 6.52 -2.78 -9.68
CA VAL A 149 6.91 -2.58 -11.09
C VAL A 149 7.03 -1.09 -11.42
N LEU A 150 6.10 -0.25 -10.97
CA LEU A 150 6.14 1.19 -11.22
C LEU A 150 7.30 1.87 -10.48
N SER A 151 7.55 1.47 -9.24
CA SER A 151 8.64 1.96 -8.40
C SER A 151 10.00 1.62 -9.01
N ALA A 152 10.19 0.37 -9.45
CA ALA A 152 11.37 -0.04 -10.20
C ALA A 152 11.56 0.80 -11.48
N ARG A 153 10.47 1.06 -12.21
CA ARG A 153 10.56 1.87 -13.42
C ARG A 153 10.92 3.34 -13.16
N LEU A 154 10.44 3.92 -12.06
CA LEU A 154 10.85 5.26 -11.66
C LEU A 154 12.37 5.32 -11.42
N ARG A 155 12.94 4.31 -10.75
CA ARG A 155 14.38 4.20 -10.50
C ARG A 155 15.20 4.07 -11.77
N GLU A 156 14.76 3.25 -12.71
CA GLU A 156 15.40 3.13 -14.03
C GLU A 156 15.45 4.46 -14.80
N LEU A 157 14.46 5.33 -14.57
CA LEU A 157 14.38 6.67 -15.19
C LEU A 157 15.07 7.77 -14.35
N GLY A 158 15.83 7.41 -13.31
CA GLY A 158 16.54 8.35 -12.45
C GLY A 158 15.66 9.12 -11.46
N SER A 159 14.48 8.60 -11.14
CA SER A 159 13.55 9.13 -10.14
C SER A 159 13.26 8.09 -9.06
N HIS A 160 12.37 8.37 -8.12
CA HIS A 160 11.89 7.43 -7.12
C HIS A 160 10.47 7.79 -6.67
N TYR A 161 9.77 6.83 -6.08
CA TYR A 161 8.52 7.14 -5.39
C TYR A 161 8.79 8.07 -4.20
N GLY A 162 7.99 9.13 -4.04
CA GLY A 162 8.27 10.24 -3.10
C GLY A 162 9.00 11.44 -3.71
N ALA A 163 9.65 11.30 -4.88
CA ALA A 163 10.40 12.40 -5.52
C ALA A 163 9.53 13.58 -5.98
N LEU A 164 8.25 13.33 -6.26
CA LEU A 164 7.25 14.33 -6.64
C LEU A 164 6.16 14.41 -5.57
N PRO A 165 5.49 15.57 -5.41
CA PRO A 165 4.36 15.66 -4.50
C PRO A 165 3.20 14.81 -5.00
N ALA A 166 2.40 14.31 -4.06
CA ALA A 166 1.15 13.61 -4.31
C ALA A 166 0.01 14.21 -3.48
N HIS A 167 -1.22 13.73 -3.64
CA HIS A 167 -2.37 14.21 -2.88
C HIS A 167 -3.07 13.09 -2.11
N ASP A 168 -3.71 13.44 -1.00
CA ASP A 168 -4.34 12.48 -0.06
C ASP A 168 -5.87 12.33 -0.25
N GLY A 169 -6.41 12.79 -1.37
CA GLY A 169 -7.87 12.90 -1.57
C GLY A 169 -8.63 11.56 -1.49
N LEU A 170 -7.98 10.46 -1.86
CA LEU A 170 -8.56 9.12 -1.71
C LEU A 170 -8.66 8.71 -0.22
N TRP A 171 -7.75 9.15 0.66
CA TRP A 171 -7.64 8.62 2.04
C TRP A 171 -8.52 9.47 2.91
N ASP A 172 -8.62 10.75 2.60
CA ASP A 172 -9.66 11.61 3.14
C ASP A 172 -11.06 11.02 2.87
N SER A 173 -11.27 10.43 1.69
CA SER A 173 -12.52 9.73 1.37
C SER A 173 -12.65 8.42 2.16
N ALA A 174 -11.57 7.65 2.27
CA ALA A 174 -11.52 6.42 3.05
C ALA A 174 -11.81 6.68 4.54
N MET A 175 -11.20 7.72 5.11
CA MET A 175 -11.40 8.15 6.49
C MET A 175 -12.85 8.53 6.77
N ARG A 176 -13.46 9.30 5.86
CA ARG A 176 -14.88 9.65 5.95
C ARG A 176 -15.80 8.43 5.92
N THR A 177 -15.39 7.33 5.28
CA THR A 177 -16.19 6.09 5.16
C THR A 177 -15.72 4.97 6.11
N SER A 178 -14.79 5.25 7.02
CA SER A 178 -14.20 4.25 7.94
C SER A 178 -15.20 3.53 8.84
N HIS A 179 -16.39 4.10 9.03
CA HIS A 179 -17.47 3.54 9.84
C HIS A 179 -18.43 2.61 9.06
N SER A 180 -18.27 2.48 7.74
CA SER A 180 -19.20 1.71 6.90
C SER A 180 -18.44 0.89 5.85
N LEU A 181 -18.50 -0.44 5.99
CA LEU A 181 -17.88 -1.35 5.02
C LEU A 181 -18.40 -1.10 3.60
N LEU A 182 -19.72 -0.95 3.42
CA LEU A 182 -20.29 -0.68 2.09
C LEU A 182 -19.76 0.61 1.47
N ALA A 183 -19.66 1.68 2.26
CA ALA A 183 -19.10 2.94 1.79
C ALA A 183 -17.59 2.84 1.52
N ARG A 184 -16.88 2.00 2.27
CA ARG A 184 -15.46 1.72 2.04
C ARG A 184 -15.23 0.91 0.77
N LEU A 185 -16.05 -0.11 0.51
CA LEU A 185 -16.02 -0.87 -0.74
C LEU A 185 -16.28 0.03 -1.95
N ALA A 186 -17.16 1.02 -1.83
CA ALA A 186 -17.34 2.01 -2.90
C ALA A 186 -16.06 2.84 -3.17
N VAL A 187 -15.33 3.23 -2.11
CA VAL A 187 -14.03 3.92 -2.26
C VAL A 187 -13.00 2.99 -2.91
N GLU A 188 -12.89 1.74 -2.45
CA GLU A 188 -12.00 0.71 -3.03
C GLU A 188 -12.31 0.49 -4.52
N HIS A 189 -13.58 0.33 -4.88
CA HIS A 189 -13.99 0.20 -6.28
C HIS A 189 -13.65 1.44 -7.11
N CYS A 190 -13.77 2.66 -6.57
CA CYS A 190 -13.33 3.86 -7.28
C CYS A 190 -11.81 3.87 -7.50
N VAL A 191 -11.02 3.41 -6.52
CA VAL A 191 -9.56 3.26 -6.67
C VAL A 191 -9.26 2.25 -7.76
N HIS A 192 -9.86 1.06 -7.70
CA HIS A 192 -9.68 0.03 -8.71
C HIS A 192 -10.17 0.49 -10.09
N GLU A 193 -11.28 1.20 -10.21
CA GLU A 193 -11.72 1.71 -11.51
C GLU A 193 -10.70 2.70 -12.05
N ILE A 194 -10.17 3.62 -11.23
CA ILE A 194 -9.15 4.58 -11.68
C ILE A 194 -7.86 3.87 -12.08
N VAL A 195 -7.40 2.90 -11.27
CA VAL A 195 -6.18 2.11 -11.51
C VAL A 195 -6.36 1.25 -12.74
N HIS A 196 -7.36 0.37 -12.76
CA HIS A 196 -7.63 -0.54 -13.86
C HIS A 196 -7.97 0.21 -15.13
N VAL A 197 -8.72 1.31 -15.09
CA VAL A 197 -8.96 2.12 -16.29
C VAL A 197 -7.69 2.87 -16.70
N SER A 198 -6.79 3.25 -15.79
CA SER A 198 -5.52 3.88 -16.17
C SER A 198 -4.56 2.86 -16.76
N THR A 199 -4.36 1.71 -16.12
CA THR A 199 -3.55 0.59 -16.62
C THR A 199 -4.16 -0.04 -17.88
N MET A 200 -5.49 -0.17 -17.98
CA MET A 200 -6.19 -0.60 -19.19
C MET A 200 -6.25 0.46 -20.26
N LYS A 201 -6.39 1.77 -20.00
CA LYS A 201 -6.27 2.81 -21.06
C LYS A 201 -4.84 2.87 -21.59
N ILE A 202 -3.84 2.62 -20.73
CA ILE A 202 -2.44 2.38 -21.08
C ILE A 202 -2.27 1.07 -21.88
N SER A 203 -3.13 0.06 -21.69
CA SER A 203 -3.12 -1.19 -22.44
C SER A 203 -3.93 -1.16 -23.75
N LEU A 204 -5.07 -0.46 -23.79
CA LEU A 204 -6.08 -0.45 -24.86
C LEU A 204 -5.81 0.60 -25.93
N LYS A 205 -5.22 1.76 -25.59
CA LYS A 205 -4.83 2.75 -26.61
C LYS A 205 -3.60 2.36 -27.42
N THR A 206 -2.91 1.29 -27.03
CA THR A 206 -1.50 1.15 -27.39
C THR A 206 -1.08 -0.24 -27.81
N GLY A 207 -2.03 -1.16 -27.95
CA GLY A 207 -1.74 -2.52 -28.38
C GLY A 207 -0.97 -3.28 -27.30
N HIS A 208 -1.42 -4.50 -27.05
CA HIS A 208 -0.83 -5.42 -26.09
C HIS A 208 0.69 -5.54 -26.36
N ARG A 209 1.53 -5.05 -25.41
CA ARG A 209 3.02 -5.09 -25.31
C ARG A 209 3.84 -3.85 -25.67
N ASP A 210 3.35 -2.91 -26.47
CA ASP A 210 4.24 -1.86 -27.03
C ASP A 210 4.42 -0.60 -26.16
N PHE A 211 3.43 -0.23 -25.34
CA PHE A 211 3.50 1.03 -24.59
C PHE A 211 4.11 0.91 -23.21
N ILE A 212 3.88 -0.20 -22.51
CA ILE A 212 4.70 -0.53 -21.33
C ILE A 212 6.16 -0.67 -21.81
N SER A 213 6.44 -1.33 -22.94
CA SER A 213 7.78 -1.34 -23.53
C SER A 213 8.31 0.06 -23.88
N LYS A 214 7.51 0.99 -24.42
CA LYS A 214 7.95 2.38 -24.68
C LYS A 214 8.10 3.26 -23.44
N LEU A 215 7.35 2.97 -22.38
CA LEU A 215 7.54 3.59 -21.07
C LEU A 215 8.71 2.95 -20.33
N ILE A 216 9.10 1.70 -20.63
CA ILE A 216 10.15 0.86 -20.02
C ILE A 216 11.51 0.82 -20.79
N LYS A 217 11.57 1.10 -22.11
CA LYS A 217 12.79 0.88 -22.94
C LYS A 217 13.30 2.08 -23.74
N LYS A 218 13.09 3.30 -23.26
CA LYS A 218 13.90 4.49 -23.62
C LYS A 218 14.03 5.38 -22.39
#